data_AF-A0A535QH17-F1
#
_entry.id   AF-A0A535QH17-F1
#
_cell.length_a   1.000
_cell.length_b   1.000
_cell.length_c   1.000
_cell.angle_alpha   90.00
_cell.angle_beta   90.00
_cell.angle_gamma   90.00
#
_symmetry.space_group_name_H-M   'P 1'
#
loop_
_entity.id
_entity.type
_entity.pdbx_description
1 polymer ?
#
loop_
_entity_poly.entity_id
_entity_poly.type
_entity_poly.pdbx_seq_one_letter_code
_entity_poly.pdbx_strand_id
1 'polypeptide(L)'
;MVIKARVKRNTYFDSITLMKIARALTSMNGIEDAAAIMATAANLHLLEEAGLTPFEGNAGADDVLLVVRASDESSADTALESAEEQLTQRPGVSSVDGDMSGHKQPRSLEQAILLQPESSLAVISVPGPYAALESDRALRAGLHVFLFSDNVLLEDEIALKHLAQERGLLFMGPDCGTAMLNGVGLGFVNVVPSGPIGIVGASGTGIQQVMSVIARLGGGVSQVIGCGGRDLSEKVGAITTLQGLRLLQEDEQTEVIVLVSKPPAPAVAERVLQVAVKGKKPVIVIFVGADHSALEKR
;
A
#
# COMPACT_ATOMS: atom_id res chain seq x y z
N MET A 1 12.24 36.32 16.01
CA MET A 1 11.85 34.98 15.51
C MET A 1 12.04 34.96 14.01
N VAL A 2 12.60 33.89 13.49
CA VAL A 2 12.91 33.71 12.07
C VAL A 2 12.37 32.36 11.62
N ILE A 3 11.72 32.32 10.46
CA ILE A 3 11.33 31.08 9.79
C ILE A 3 12.31 30.84 8.65
N LYS A 4 12.94 29.68 8.62
CA LYS A 4 13.89 29.29 7.56
C LYS A 4 13.55 27.91 7.06
N ALA A 5 13.70 27.71 5.75
CA ALA A 5 13.46 26.43 5.12
C ALA A 5 14.64 25.98 4.25
N ARG A 6 14.78 24.67 4.07
CA ARG A 6 15.66 24.05 3.07
C ARG A 6 14.92 22.94 2.34
N VAL A 7 15.17 22.87 1.03
CA VAL A 7 14.56 21.88 0.14
C VAL A 7 15.63 20.87 -0.29
N LYS A 8 15.39 19.59 -0.04
CA LYS A 8 16.15 18.48 -0.62
C LYS A 8 15.40 17.93 -1.82
N ARG A 9 16.00 18.16 -2.99
CA ARG A 9 15.39 17.85 -4.28
C ARG A 9 15.38 16.35 -4.55
N ASN A 10 14.29 15.87 -5.17
CA ASN A 10 14.18 14.52 -5.75
C ASN A 10 14.67 13.41 -4.81
N THR A 11 14.34 13.52 -3.52
CA THR A 11 14.77 12.55 -2.52
C THR A 11 13.57 12.16 -1.68
N TYR A 12 13.33 10.86 -1.57
CA TYR A 12 12.25 10.32 -0.77
C TYR A 12 12.75 9.87 0.60
N PHE A 13 12.03 10.26 1.63
CA PHE A 13 12.17 9.72 2.99
C PHE A 13 10.78 9.36 3.50
N ASP A 14 10.69 8.27 4.26
CA ASP A 14 9.42 7.86 4.86
C ASP A 14 8.99 8.84 5.98
N SER A 15 7.68 8.89 6.25
CA SER A 15 7.12 9.82 7.24
C SER A 15 7.66 9.59 8.66
N ILE A 16 8.05 8.36 9.03
CA ILE A 16 8.57 8.08 10.37
C ILE A 16 9.96 8.70 10.53
N THR A 17 10.82 8.55 9.52
CA THR A 17 12.15 9.19 9.48
C THR A 17 12.01 10.70 9.58
N LEU A 18 11.13 11.30 8.77
CA LEU A 18 10.88 12.74 8.80
C LEU A 18 10.29 13.22 10.14
N MET A 19 9.34 12.49 10.73
CA MET A 19 8.79 12.82 12.06
C MET A 19 9.84 12.74 13.18
N LYS A 20 10.77 11.77 13.11
CA LYS A 20 11.89 11.68 14.07
C LYS A 20 12.80 12.90 13.96
N ILE A 21 13.12 13.32 12.74
CA ILE A 21 13.93 14.52 12.49
C ILE A 21 13.20 15.75 13.03
N ALA A 22 11.93 15.97 12.66
CA ALA A 22 11.15 17.11 13.15
C ALA A 22 11.17 17.19 14.70
N ARG A 23 10.92 16.06 15.37
CA ARG A 23 10.97 15.98 16.84
C ARG A 23 12.34 16.30 17.42
N ALA A 24 13.41 15.82 16.78
CA ALA A 24 14.78 16.13 17.20
C ALA A 24 15.06 17.63 17.09
N LEU A 25 14.63 18.26 16.00
CA LEU A 25 14.79 19.70 15.78
C LEU A 25 14.03 20.54 16.80
N THR A 26 12.76 20.21 17.09
CA THR A 26 11.96 20.91 18.11
C THR A 26 12.58 20.79 19.52
N SER A 27 13.43 19.80 19.76
CA SER A 27 14.12 19.62 21.04
C SER A 27 15.42 20.43 21.15
N MET A 28 15.84 21.13 20.08
CA MET A 28 17.05 21.95 20.08
C MET A 28 16.81 23.31 20.75
N ASN A 29 17.82 23.81 21.45
CA ASN A 29 17.77 25.15 22.05
C ASN A 29 17.57 26.21 20.97
N GLY A 30 16.64 27.14 21.22
CA GLY A 30 16.36 28.24 20.30
C GLY A 30 15.41 27.88 19.16
N ILE A 31 14.89 26.64 19.10
CA ILE A 31 13.83 26.22 18.17
C ILE A 31 12.49 26.22 18.90
N GLU A 32 11.53 26.93 18.33
CA GLU A 32 10.16 26.96 18.84
C GLU A 32 9.31 25.86 18.21
N ASP A 33 9.49 25.66 16.91
CA ASP A 33 8.74 24.67 16.14
C ASP A 33 9.52 24.26 14.88
N ALA A 34 9.28 23.03 14.41
CA ALA A 34 9.99 22.46 13.27
C ALA A 34 9.15 21.42 12.54
N ALA A 35 9.30 21.37 11.22
CA ALA A 35 8.69 20.37 10.37
C ALA A 35 9.72 19.79 9.39
N ALA A 36 9.60 18.49 9.14
CA ALA A 36 10.26 17.78 8.06
C ALA A 36 9.18 16.97 7.35
N ILE A 37 8.93 17.27 6.07
CA ILE A 37 7.81 16.71 5.31
C ILE A 37 8.19 16.47 3.85
N MET A 38 7.46 15.59 3.17
CA MET A 38 7.38 15.63 1.71
C MET A 38 6.52 16.84 1.32
N ALA A 39 6.96 17.65 0.34
CA ALA A 39 6.27 18.88 -0.06
C ALA A 39 5.05 18.65 -0.97
N THR A 40 4.16 17.75 -0.54
CA THR A 40 2.85 17.53 -1.17
C THR A 40 1.92 18.70 -0.87
N ALA A 41 0.92 18.94 -1.74
CA ALA A 41 -0.04 20.02 -1.54
C ALA A 41 -0.75 19.96 -0.17
N ALA A 42 -1.12 18.76 0.30
CA ALA A 42 -1.73 18.56 1.61
C ALA A 42 -0.78 18.95 2.75
N ASN A 43 0.49 18.54 2.69
CA ASN A 43 1.45 18.84 3.74
C ASN A 43 1.86 20.32 3.74
N LEU A 44 1.90 20.98 2.59
CA LEU A 44 2.13 22.43 2.50
C LEU A 44 1.01 23.20 3.21
N HIS A 45 -0.24 22.77 3.07
CA HIS A 45 -1.36 23.37 3.79
C HIS A 45 -1.24 23.19 5.32
N LEU A 46 -0.77 22.02 5.77
CA LEU A 46 -0.49 21.79 7.20
C LEU A 46 0.60 22.73 7.75
N LEU A 47 1.60 23.11 6.93
CA LEU A 47 2.61 24.09 7.35
C LEU A 47 2.03 25.50 7.52
N GLU A 48 1.08 25.88 6.66
CA GLU A 48 0.36 27.15 6.77
C GLU A 48 -0.43 27.21 8.08
N GLU A 49 -1.19 26.16 8.40
CA GLU A 49 -1.96 26.05 9.64
C GLU A 49 -1.07 26.06 10.90
N ALA A 50 0.13 25.46 10.82
CA ALA A 50 1.11 25.45 11.91
C ALA A 50 1.89 26.78 12.07
N GLY A 51 1.66 27.77 11.20
CA GLY A 51 2.38 29.04 11.21
C GLY A 51 3.88 28.89 10.88
N LEU A 52 4.24 27.86 10.12
CA LEU A 52 5.60 27.62 9.61
C LEU A 52 5.79 28.23 8.21
N THR A 53 5.04 29.29 7.92
CA THR A 53 5.10 30.07 6.67
C THR A 53 5.09 31.57 6.99
N PRO A 54 5.56 32.45 6.08
CA PRO A 54 6.19 32.15 4.79
C PRO A 54 7.65 31.68 4.97
N PHE A 55 8.14 30.92 3.99
CA PHE A 55 9.56 30.58 3.85
C PHE A 55 10.00 30.81 2.39
N GLU A 56 11.30 30.99 2.18
CA GLU A 56 11.85 31.17 0.84
C GLU A 56 12.07 29.83 0.12
N GLY A 57 11.64 29.75 -1.15
CA GLY A 57 11.87 28.60 -2.02
C GLY A 57 10.59 28.00 -2.61
N ASN A 58 10.76 27.07 -3.55
CA ASN A 58 9.67 26.28 -4.13
C ASN A 58 10.03 24.79 -4.07
N ALA A 59 9.12 23.95 -3.58
CA ALA A 59 9.31 22.52 -3.42
C ALA A 59 8.15 21.75 -4.08
N GLY A 60 8.47 20.72 -4.85
CA GLY A 60 7.50 19.82 -5.47
C GLY A 60 7.17 18.62 -4.58
N ALA A 61 6.16 17.84 -4.95
CA ALA A 61 5.72 16.67 -4.18
C ALA A 61 6.84 15.60 -3.95
N ASP A 62 7.85 15.58 -4.80
CA ASP A 62 9.01 14.66 -4.74
C ASP A 62 10.19 15.21 -3.93
N ASP A 63 10.05 16.41 -3.35
CA ASP A 63 11.07 17.06 -2.55
C ASP A 63 10.78 16.92 -1.05
N VAL A 64 11.85 16.78 -0.25
CA VAL A 64 11.76 16.96 1.22
C VAL A 64 11.94 18.43 1.56
N LEU A 65 11.03 18.94 2.37
CA LEU A 65 11.05 20.29 2.90
C LEU A 65 11.28 20.24 4.41
N LEU A 66 12.35 20.90 4.83
CA LEU A 66 12.73 21.12 6.23
C LEU A 66 12.42 22.57 6.57
N VAL A 67 11.61 22.82 7.60
CA VAL A 67 11.24 24.17 8.04
C VAL A 67 11.44 24.28 9.54
N VAL A 68 12.06 25.38 9.98
CA VAL A 68 12.27 25.68 11.41
C VAL A 68 11.81 27.10 11.71
N ARG A 69 11.11 27.28 12.83
CA ARG A 69 10.84 28.58 13.45
C ARG A 69 11.73 28.71 14.68
N ALA A 70 12.65 29.66 14.64
CA ALA A 70 13.71 29.80 15.63
C ALA A 70 13.72 31.21 16.25
N SER A 71 14.36 31.32 17.41
CA SER A 71 14.55 32.59 18.12
C SER A 71 15.48 33.55 17.35
N ASP A 72 16.50 33.02 16.68
CA ASP A 72 17.50 33.74 15.88
C ASP A 72 17.97 32.92 14.65
N GLU A 73 18.69 33.57 13.72
CA GLU A 73 19.17 32.93 12.48
C GLU A 73 20.21 31.82 12.71
N SER A 74 21.09 31.97 13.70
CA SER A 74 22.12 30.97 14.00
C SER A 74 21.49 29.66 14.48
N SER A 75 20.50 29.77 15.38
CA SER A 75 19.73 28.62 15.85
C SER A 75 19.00 27.92 14.69
N ALA A 76 18.40 28.68 13.77
CA ALA A 76 17.75 28.14 12.58
C ALA A 76 18.73 27.37 11.67
N ASP A 77 19.91 27.95 11.41
CA ASP A 77 20.92 27.32 10.55
C ASP A 77 21.51 26.05 11.16
N THR A 78 21.81 26.06 12.46
CA THR A 78 22.30 24.87 13.17
C THR A 78 21.27 23.74 13.14
N ALA A 79 19.99 24.06 13.31
CA ALA A 79 18.93 23.05 13.22
C ALA A 79 18.79 22.46 11.80
N LEU A 80 18.83 23.30 10.77
CA LEU A 80 18.74 22.83 9.38
C LEU A 80 19.97 22.01 8.97
N GLU A 81 21.17 22.36 9.44
CA GLU A 81 22.38 21.54 9.25
C GLU A 81 22.25 20.18 9.93
N SER A 82 21.79 20.13 11.18
CA SER A 82 21.56 18.87 11.89
C SER A 82 20.53 17.99 11.18
N ALA A 83 19.47 18.58 10.64
CA ALA A 83 18.46 17.86 9.87
C ALA A 83 19.05 17.23 8.61
N GLU A 84 19.89 17.96 7.87
CA GLU A 84 20.58 17.43 6.69
C GLU A 84 21.56 16.30 7.03
N GLU A 85 22.31 16.44 8.13
CA GLU A 85 23.16 15.36 8.62
C GLU A 85 22.34 14.11 8.95
N GLN A 86 21.20 14.25 9.62
CA GLN A 86 20.31 13.12 9.93
C GLN A 86 19.69 12.48 8.68
N LEU A 87 19.41 13.25 7.62
CA LEU A 87 18.96 12.70 6.34
C LEU A 87 20.07 11.93 5.60
N THR A 88 21.32 12.37 5.73
CA THR A 88 22.48 11.69 5.09
C THR A 88 22.97 10.48 5.87
N GLN A 89 22.84 10.50 7.19
CA GLN A 89 23.00 9.34 8.06
C GLN A 89 21.82 8.41 7.80
N ARG A 90 21.99 7.49 6.84
CA ARG A 90 21.01 6.42 6.61
C ARG A 90 20.62 5.85 7.98
N PRO A 91 19.32 5.84 8.34
CA PRO A 91 18.87 4.96 9.38
C PRO A 91 19.42 3.60 8.98
N GLY A 92 20.25 3.00 9.83
CA GLY A 92 20.61 1.61 9.67
C GLY A 92 19.29 0.90 9.43
N VAL A 93 19.11 0.34 8.23
CA VAL A 93 18.04 -0.60 7.97
C VAL A 93 18.23 -1.60 9.09
N SER A 94 17.33 -1.55 10.07
CA SER A 94 17.29 -2.50 11.16
C SER A 94 17.19 -3.83 10.45
N SER A 95 18.33 -4.50 10.39
CA SER A 95 18.50 -5.87 9.99
C SER A 95 17.55 -6.64 10.88
N VAL A 96 16.35 -6.90 10.37
CA VAL A 96 15.55 -8.01 10.85
C VAL A 96 16.41 -9.21 10.51
N ASP A 97 16.99 -9.79 11.55
CA ASP A 97 17.96 -10.87 11.49
C ASP A 97 17.53 -11.96 10.51
N GLY A 98 18.40 -12.19 9.52
CA GLY A 98 18.20 -13.15 8.44
C GLY A 98 19.35 -13.03 7.46
N ASP A 99 20.49 -13.60 7.83
CA ASP A 99 21.67 -13.92 7.02
C ASP A 99 21.44 -13.85 5.50
N MET A 100 21.74 -12.70 4.89
CA MET A 100 21.89 -12.55 3.44
C MET A 100 23.20 -11.81 3.15
N SER A 101 24.25 -12.62 3.13
CA SER A 101 25.55 -12.41 2.50
C SER A 101 25.66 -11.20 1.56
N GLY A 102 26.58 -10.27 1.86
CA GLY A 102 27.49 -9.51 0.98
C GLY A 102 27.05 -8.92 -0.37
N HIS A 103 25.81 -9.09 -0.83
CA HIS A 103 25.35 -8.71 -2.15
C HIS A 103 24.77 -7.30 -2.08
N LYS A 104 25.28 -6.42 -2.95
CA LYS A 104 24.70 -5.07 -3.13
C LYS A 104 23.23 -5.23 -3.50
N GLN A 105 22.35 -4.57 -2.74
CA GLN A 105 20.92 -4.54 -3.04
C GLN A 105 20.68 -4.14 -4.51
N PRO A 106 19.78 -4.84 -5.22
CA PRO A 106 19.46 -4.52 -6.60
C PRO A 106 18.90 -3.09 -6.69
N ARG A 107 19.25 -2.39 -7.77
CA ARG A 107 18.78 -1.02 -8.04
C ARG A 107 17.70 -0.95 -9.11
N SER A 108 17.38 -2.08 -9.72
CA SER A 108 16.29 -2.20 -10.70
C SER A 108 15.61 -3.56 -10.55
N LEU A 109 14.39 -3.65 -11.08
CA LEU A 109 13.62 -4.89 -11.11
C LEU A 109 14.35 -5.98 -11.91
N GLU A 110 14.95 -5.63 -13.03
CA GLU A 110 15.70 -6.57 -13.88
C GLU A 110 16.89 -7.17 -13.13
N GLN A 111 17.62 -6.34 -12.37
CA GLN A 111 18.71 -6.82 -11.54
C GLN A 111 18.19 -7.74 -10.43
N ALA A 112 17.08 -7.40 -9.79
CA ALA A 112 16.46 -8.22 -8.74
C ALA A 112 16.05 -9.60 -9.29
N ILE A 113 15.44 -9.65 -10.47
CA ILE A 113 15.02 -10.90 -11.12
C ILE A 113 16.24 -11.76 -11.47
N LEU A 114 17.33 -11.17 -11.97
CA LEU A 114 18.57 -11.91 -12.26
C LEU A 114 19.19 -12.51 -10.99
N LEU A 115 19.11 -11.81 -9.87
CA LEU A 115 19.63 -12.28 -8.58
C LEU A 115 18.72 -13.34 -7.94
N GLN A 116 17.41 -13.28 -8.20
CA GLN A 116 16.42 -14.20 -7.63
C GLN A 116 15.39 -14.64 -8.69
N PRO A 117 15.79 -15.53 -9.62
CA PRO A 117 14.95 -15.92 -10.77
C PRO A 117 13.71 -16.73 -10.38
N GLU A 118 13.71 -17.35 -9.20
CA GLU A 118 12.57 -18.12 -8.67
C GLU A 118 11.47 -17.24 -8.06
N SER A 119 11.65 -15.92 -8.02
CA SER A 119 10.62 -15.00 -7.53
C SER A 119 9.41 -15.03 -8.44
N SER A 120 8.22 -15.10 -7.85
CA SER A 120 6.95 -15.12 -8.59
C SER A 120 6.07 -13.89 -8.33
N LEU A 121 6.44 -13.02 -7.38
CA LEU A 121 5.62 -11.89 -6.94
C LEU A 121 6.49 -10.63 -6.79
N ALA A 122 6.01 -9.52 -7.36
CA ALA A 122 6.50 -8.18 -7.09
C ALA A 122 5.57 -7.44 -6.11
N VAL A 123 6.14 -6.88 -5.05
CA VAL A 123 5.44 -6.03 -4.08
C VAL A 123 5.85 -4.59 -4.34
N ILE A 124 4.91 -3.75 -4.81
CA ILE A 124 5.18 -2.40 -5.30
C ILE A 124 4.50 -1.38 -4.40
N SER A 125 5.29 -0.46 -3.85
CA SER A 125 4.89 0.63 -2.94
C SER A 125 5.55 1.98 -3.28
N VAL A 126 5.88 2.19 -4.55
CA VAL A 126 6.43 3.47 -5.07
C VAL A 126 5.34 4.55 -5.16
N PRO A 127 5.68 5.84 -5.34
CA PRO A 127 4.66 6.88 -5.56
C PRO A 127 3.77 6.56 -6.77
N GLY A 128 2.47 6.86 -6.65
CA GLY A 128 1.41 6.52 -7.62
C GLY A 128 1.75 6.79 -9.09
N PRO A 129 2.33 7.97 -9.45
CA PRO A 129 2.70 8.27 -10.83
C PRO A 129 3.68 7.28 -11.48
N TYR A 130 4.49 6.57 -10.68
CA TYR A 130 5.45 5.58 -11.17
C TYR A 130 4.93 4.14 -11.07
N ALA A 131 3.87 3.92 -10.28
CA ALA A 131 3.46 2.59 -9.86
C ALA A 131 2.89 1.76 -11.02
N ALA A 132 2.22 2.41 -11.98
CA ALA A 132 1.73 1.76 -13.20
C ALA A 132 2.88 1.22 -14.07
N LEU A 133 3.93 2.01 -14.26
CA LEU A 133 5.11 1.63 -15.05
C LEU A 133 5.83 0.43 -14.44
N GLU A 134 6.10 0.48 -13.14
CA GLU A 134 6.78 -0.62 -12.44
C GLU A 134 5.92 -1.89 -12.42
N SER A 135 4.59 -1.75 -12.35
CA SER A 135 3.65 -2.87 -12.45
C SER A 135 3.65 -3.51 -13.83
N ASP A 136 3.61 -2.73 -14.91
CA ASP A 136 3.66 -3.24 -16.28
C ASP A 136 4.97 -4.02 -16.51
N ARG A 137 6.11 -3.48 -16.04
CA ARG A 137 7.40 -4.17 -16.11
C ARG A 137 7.38 -5.52 -15.38
N ALA A 138 6.86 -5.55 -14.15
CA ALA A 138 6.76 -6.78 -13.36
C ALA A 138 5.86 -7.84 -14.03
N LEU A 139 4.67 -7.44 -14.51
CA LEU A 139 3.76 -8.35 -15.22
C LEU A 139 4.40 -8.88 -16.51
N ARG A 140 5.10 -8.03 -17.27
CA ARG A 140 5.80 -8.45 -18.50
C ARG A 140 6.94 -9.41 -18.22
N ALA A 141 7.58 -9.28 -17.06
CA ALA A 141 8.61 -10.19 -16.59
C ALA A 141 8.06 -11.51 -15.99
N GLY A 142 6.74 -11.71 -15.97
CA GLY A 142 6.13 -12.95 -15.51
C GLY A 142 5.84 -13.00 -14.01
N LEU A 143 5.87 -11.85 -13.33
CA LEU A 143 5.60 -11.77 -11.90
C LEU A 143 4.13 -11.42 -11.65
N HIS A 144 3.51 -12.09 -10.68
CA HIS A 144 2.31 -11.56 -10.02
C HIS A 144 2.65 -10.20 -9.40
N VAL A 145 1.65 -9.35 -9.19
CA VAL A 145 1.87 -8.02 -8.61
C VAL A 145 0.92 -7.79 -7.44
N PHE A 146 1.50 -7.40 -6.32
CA PHE A 146 0.82 -6.73 -5.23
C PHE A 146 1.15 -5.25 -5.29
N LEU A 147 0.14 -4.43 -5.63
CA LEU A 147 0.28 -2.99 -5.76
C LEU A 147 -0.35 -2.30 -4.56
N PHE A 148 0.50 -1.96 -3.60
CA PHE A 148 0.13 -1.19 -2.42
C PHE A 148 -0.17 0.27 -2.78
N SER A 149 0.59 0.82 -3.72
CA SER A 149 0.49 2.21 -4.14
C SER A 149 -0.93 2.61 -4.56
N ASP A 150 -1.35 3.78 -4.08
CA ASP A 150 -2.55 4.49 -4.52
C ASP A 150 -2.17 5.60 -5.55
N ASN A 151 -3.15 6.39 -6.01
CA ASN A 151 -3.00 7.45 -7.00
C ASN A 151 -2.55 6.96 -8.38
N VAL A 152 -3.00 5.76 -8.74
CA VAL A 152 -2.86 5.21 -10.09
C VAL A 152 -4.12 5.54 -10.90
N LEU A 153 -3.91 5.98 -12.15
CA LEU A 153 -5.02 6.31 -13.04
C LEU A 153 -5.92 5.09 -13.26
N LEU A 154 -7.21 5.34 -13.44
CA LEU A 154 -8.18 4.26 -13.61
C LEU A 154 -7.91 3.45 -14.89
N GLU A 155 -7.52 4.13 -15.96
CA GLU A 155 -7.19 3.51 -17.24
C GLU A 155 -6.00 2.56 -17.11
N ASP A 156 -4.98 2.95 -16.34
CA ASP A 156 -3.83 2.10 -16.04
C ASP A 156 -4.23 0.88 -15.21
N GLU A 157 -5.08 1.03 -14.19
CA GLU A 157 -5.61 -0.10 -13.41
C GLU A 157 -6.28 -1.13 -14.31
N ILE A 158 -7.18 -0.68 -15.20
CA ILE A 158 -7.93 -1.54 -16.11
C ILE A 158 -6.95 -2.25 -17.06
N ALA A 159 -6.02 -1.51 -17.66
CA ALA A 159 -5.02 -2.08 -18.57
C ALA A 159 -4.12 -3.12 -17.90
N LEU A 160 -3.65 -2.86 -16.68
CA LEU A 160 -2.80 -3.77 -15.91
C LEU A 160 -3.55 -5.03 -15.47
N LYS A 161 -4.81 -4.91 -15.06
CA LYS A 161 -5.65 -6.07 -14.72
C LYS A 161 -5.90 -6.97 -15.92
N HIS A 162 -6.16 -6.39 -17.09
CA HIS A 162 -6.28 -7.16 -18.34
C HIS A 162 -4.96 -7.81 -18.75
N LEU A 163 -3.85 -7.07 -18.72
CA LEU A 163 -2.53 -7.61 -19.01
C LEU A 163 -2.18 -8.80 -18.11
N ALA A 164 -2.47 -8.70 -16.81
CA ALA A 164 -2.27 -9.79 -15.87
C ALA A 164 -3.12 -11.00 -16.25
N GLN A 165 -4.40 -10.80 -16.53
CA GLN A 165 -5.31 -11.88 -16.94
C GLN A 165 -4.85 -12.58 -18.22
N GLU A 166 -4.43 -11.82 -19.24
CA GLU A 166 -3.91 -12.34 -20.51
C GLU A 166 -2.65 -13.19 -20.31
N ARG A 167 -1.85 -12.85 -19.31
CA ARG A 167 -0.62 -13.58 -18.95
C ARG A 167 -0.82 -14.70 -17.94
N GLY A 168 -2.05 -14.92 -17.47
CA GLY A 168 -2.32 -15.89 -16.40
C GLY A 168 -1.73 -15.46 -15.04
N LEU A 169 -1.45 -14.17 -14.86
CA LEU A 169 -0.92 -13.58 -13.64
C LEU A 169 -2.05 -12.95 -12.81
N LEU A 170 -1.71 -12.59 -11.58
CA LEU A 170 -2.60 -11.96 -10.62
C LEU A 170 -2.09 -10.54 -10.37
N PHE A 171 -2.98 -9.56 -10.52
CA PHE A 171 -2.71 -8.17 -10.19
C PHE A 171 -3.64 -7.72 -9.05
N MET A 172 -3.08 -7.59 -7.85
CA MET A 172 -3.75 -7.19 -6.61
C MET A 172 -3.55 -5.69 -6.39
N GLY A 173 -4.53 -4.86 -6.73
CA GLY A 173 -4.45 -3.40 -6.58
C GLY A 173 -4.98 -2.65 -7.80
N PRO A 174 -4.69 -1.34 -7.95
CA PRO A 174 -3.95 -0.47 -7.02
C PRO A 174 -4.68 -0.29 -5.68
N ASP A 175 -4.04 0.37 -4.72
CA ASP A 175 -4.58 0.58 -3.37
C ASP A 175 -4.96 -0.76 -2.71
N CYS A 176 -4.10 -1.77 -2.87
CA CYS A 176 -4.25 -3.05 -2.18
C CYS A 176 -3.50 -3.00 -0.85
N GLY A 177 -4.23 -2.72 0.23
CA GLY A 177 -3.63 -2.60 1.56
C GLY A 177 -3.27 -3.94 2.23
N THR A 178 -3.94 -5.04 1.88
CA THR A 178 -3.87 -6.30 2.63
C THR A 178 -4.00 -7.52 1.71
N ALA A 179 -3.04 -8.43 1.78
CA ALA A 179 -3.14 -9.79 1.24
C ALA A 179 -2.29 -10.77 2.06
N MET A 180 -2.53 -12.07 1.89
CA MET A 180 -1.74 -13.14 2.47
C MET A 180 -1.76 -14.33 1.52
N LEU A 181 -0.61 -14.71 0.97
CA LEU A 181 -0.51 -15.82 0.03
C LEU A 181 0.43 -16.89 0.61
N ASN A 182 -0.03 -18.13 0.71
CA ASN A 182 0.73 -19.24 1.31
C ASN A 182 1.28 -18.90 2.71
N GLY A 183 0.50 -18.19 3.53
CA GLY A 183 0.90 -17.71 4.85
C GLY A 183 1.83 -16.49 4.86
N VAL A 184 2.29 -16.01 3.70
CA VAL A 184 3.11 -14.79 3.58
C VAL A 184 2.21 -13.57 3.50
N GLY A 185 2.25 -12.73 4.53
CA GLY A 185 1.49 -11.49 4.59
C GLY A 185 2.10 -10.37 3.72
N LEU A 186 1.24 -9.61 3.04
CA LEU A 186 1.59 -8.52 2.14
C LEU A 186 0.84 -7.24 2.55
N GLY A 187 1.57 -6.12 2.67
CA GLY A 187 1.03 -4.85 3.16
C GLY A 187 0.70 -4.90 4.65
N PHE A 188 -0.45 -4.36 5.03
CA PHE A 188 -0.97 -4.37 6.40
C PHE A 188 -1.77 -5.65 6.66
N VAL A 189 -1.19 -6.55 7.45
CA VAL A 189 -1.75 -7.89 7.65
C VAL A 189 -1.55 -8.36 9.09
N ASN A 190 -2.49 -9.16 9.59
CA ASN A 190 -2.43 -9.74 10.92
C ASN A 190 -1.90 -11.16 10.84
N VAL A 191 -1.05 -11.55 11.81
CA VAL A 191 -0.69 -12.96 12.01
C VAL A 191 -1.93 -13.66 12.58
N VAL A 192 -2.45 -14.62 11.84
CA VAL A 192 -3.61 -15.44 12.20
C VAL A 192 -3.29 -16.91 11.96
N PRO A 193 -4.00 -17.86 12.62
CA PRO A 193 -3.80 -19.28 12.35
C PRO A 193 -4.08 -19.62 10.88
N SER A 194 -3.32 -20.59 10.35
CA SER A 194 -3.68 -21.26 9.10
C SER A 194 -4.97 -22.07 9.28
N GLY A 195 -5.82 -22.11 8.25
CA GLY A 195 -7.07 -22.87 8.28
C GLY A 195 -7.79 -22.86 6.94
N PRO A 196 -9.01 -23.39 6.87
CA PRO A 196 -9.65 -23.70 5.60
C PRO A 196 -10.42 -22.53 4.97
N ILE A 197 -10.32 -21.31 5.52
CA ILE A 197 -11.12 -20.17 5.07
C ILE A 197 -10.31 -19.30 4.11
N GLY A 198 -10.71 -19.28 2.85
CA GLY A 198 -10.17 -18.37 1.84
C GLY A 198 -10.88 -17.03 1.87
N ILE A 199 -10.15 -15.93 1.72
CA ILE A 199 -10.71 -14.57 1.70
C ILE A 199 -10.37 -13.90 0.38
N VAL A 200 -11.35 -13.27 -0.25
CA VAL A 200 -11.15 -12.34 -1.38
C VAL A 200 -11.84 -11.02 -1.06
N GLY A 201 -11.18 -9.89 -1.32
CA GLY A 201 -11.83 -8.62 -0.98
C GLY A 201 -11.22 -7.35 -1.53
N ALA A 202 -12.08 -6.33 -1.63
CA ALA A 202 -11.75 -4.97 -2.05
C ALA A 202 -11.86 -3.99 -0.86
N SER A 203 -11.33 -4.39 0.31
CA SER A 203 -11.33 -3.58 1.54
C SER A 203 -10.22 -4.04 2.48
N GLY A 204 -9.14 -3.26 2.60
CA GLY A 204 -7.97 -3.65 3.43
C GLY A 204 -8.34 -3.92 4.90
N THR A 205 -8.82 -2.91 5.61
CA THR A 205 -9.24 -3.08 7.01
C THR A 205 -10.45 -4.01 7.17
N GLY A 206 -11.33 -4.10 6.17
CA GLY A 206 -12.42 -5.08 6.16
C GLY A 206 -11.90 -6.51 6.15
N ILE A 207 -10.88 -6.80 5.33
CA ILE A 207 -10.19 -8.09 5.31
C ILE A 207 -9.54 -8.36 6.66
N GLN A 208 -8.75 -7.42 7.20
CA GLN A 208 -8.09 -7.58 8.50
C GLN A 208 -9.09 -7.88 9.62
N GLN A 209 -10.24 -7.21 9.63
CA GLN A 209 -11.28 -7.44 10.61
C GLN A 209 -11.89 -8.85 10.48
N VAL A 210 -12.17 -9.31 9.26
CA VAL A 210 -12.67 -10.67 9.02
C VAL A 210 -11.65 -11.71 9.50
N MET A 211 -10.36 -11.54 9.15
CA MET A 211 -9.28 -12.41 9.61
C MET A 211 -9.21 -12.47 11.14
N SER A 212 -9.28 -11.31 11.80
CA SER A 212 -9.24 -11.22 13.26
C SER A 212 -10.43 -11.92 13.91
N VAL A 213 -11.64 -11.76 13.37
CA VAL A 213 -12.85 -12.43 13.87
C VAL A 213 -12.77 -13.93 13.69
N ILE A 214 -12.31 -14.42 12.53
CA ILE A 214 -12.09 -15.85 12.27
C ILE A 214 -11.13 -16.43 13.32
N ALA A 215 -9.98 -15.80 13.50
CA ALA A 215 -8.98 -16.25 14.47
C ALA A 215 -9.53 -16.25 15.90
N ARG A 216 -10.26 -15.20 16.30
CA ARG A 216 -10.88 -15.10 17.63
C ARG A 216 -11.92 -16.20 17.88
N LEU A 217 -12.59 -16.68 16.83
CA LEU A 217 -13.55 -17.78 16.90
C LEU A 217 -12.88 -19.16 16.78
N GLY A 218 -11.54 -19.23 16.76
CA GLY A 218 -10.78 -20.47 16.70
C GLY A 218 -10.60 -21.04 15.28
N GLY A 219 -10.97 -20.29 14.24
CA GLY A 219 -10.71 -20.64 12.85
C GLY A 219 -9.35 -20.15 12.37
N GLY A 220 -9.07 -20.39 11.08
CA GLY A 220 -7.86 -19.92 10.42
C GLY A 220 -8.10 -19.68 8.92
N VAL A 221 -7.14 -19.02 8.27
CA VAL A 221 -7.22 -18.65 6.86
C VAL A 221 -6.26 -19.45 5.99
N SER A 222 -6.67 -19.75 4.77
CA SER A 222 -5.84 -20.46 3.78
C SER A 222 -5.07 -19.44 2.95
N GLN A 223 -5.81 -18.54 2.30
CA GLN A 223 -5.34 -17.53 1.38
C GLN A 223 -6.17 -16.26 1.56
N VAL A 224 -5.57 -15.09 1.34
CA VAL A 224 -6.22 -13.79 1.40
C VAL A 224 -5.80 -12.98 0.18
N ILE A 225 -6.74 -12.77 -0.74
CA ILE A 225 -6.52 -12.05 -2.00
C ILE A 225 -7.16 -10.67 -1.91
N GLY A 226 -6.31 -9.65 -1.77
CA GLY A 226 -6.74 -8.25 -1.88
C GLY A 226 -6.86 -7.80 -3.33
N CYS A 227 -7.94 -7.09 -3.69
CA CYS A 227 -8.27 -6.78 -5.08
C CYS A 227 -7.99 -5.32 -5.49
N GLY A 228 -7.73 -4.45 -4.51
CA GLY A 228 -7.71 -2.99 -4.67
C GLY A 228 -9.08 -2.36 -4.47
N GLY A 229 -9.12 -1.15 -3.89
CA GLY A 229 -10.36 -0.52 -3.40
C GLY A 229 -11.42 -0.23 -4.48
N ARG A 230 -11.01 -0.11 -5.75
CA ARG A 230 -11.89 0.23 -6.89
C ARG A 230 -12.34 -0.97 -7.71
N ASP A 231 -11.90 -2.19 -7.37
CA ASP A 231 -12.09 -3.38 -8.22
C ASP A 231 -13.56 -3.67 -8.52
N LEU A 232 -14.45 -3.49 -7.54
CA LEU A 232 -15.90 -3.70 -7.71
C LEU A 232 -16.66 -2.50 -8.29
N SER A 233 -15.96 -1.48 -8.75
CA SER A 233 -16.59 -0.40 -9.52
C SER A 233 -17.07 -0.90 -10.88
N GLU A 234 -18.06 -0.22 -11.45
CA GLU A 234 -18.59 -0.57 -12.77
C GLU A 234 -17.52 -0.50 -13.88
N LYS A 235 -16.61 0.48 -13.78
CA LYS A 235 -15.55 0.70 -14.78
C LYS A 235 -14.48 -0.39 -14.75
N VAL A 236 -14.13 -0.92 -13.57
CA VAL A 236 -13.13 -2.00 -13.44
C VAL A 236 -13.77 -3.37 -13.64
N GLY A 237 -15.01 -3.57 -13.17
CA GLY A 237 -15.78 -4.76 -13.47
C GLY A 237 -15.37 -6.03 -12.71
N ALA A 238 -14.77 -5.89 -11.54
CA ALA A 238 -14.42 -6.96 -10.60
C ALA A 238 -13.39 -7.98 -11.13
N ILE A 239 -12.47 -7.56 -12.01
CA ILE A 239 -11.53 -8.48 -12.68
C ILE A 239 -10.74 -9.30 -11.65
N THR A 240 -10.12 -8.65 -10.66
CA THR A 240 -9.30 -9.34 -9.67
C THR A 240 -10.16 -10.13 -8.68
N THR A 241 -11.33 -9.62 -8.28
CA THR A 241 -12.25 -10.35 -7.40
C THR A 241 -12.73 -11.66 -8.05
N LEU A 242 -13.09 -11.62 -9.33
CA LEU A 242 -13.55 -12.81 -10.06
C LEU A 242 -12.42 -13.82 -10.28
N GLN A 243 -11.19 -13.35 -10.50
CA GLN A 243 -10.02 -14.21 -10.56
C GLN A 243 -9.72 -14.85 -9.19
N GLY A 244 -9.75 -14.05 -8.12
CA GLY A 244 -9.55 -14.54 -6.75
C GLY A 244 -10.58 -15.57 -6.32
N LEU A 245 -11.87 -15.34 -6.63
CA LEU A 245 -12.92 -16.34 -6.40
C LEU A 245 -12.61 -17.67 -7.09
N ARG A 246 -12.16 -17.64 -8.35
CA ARG A 246 -11.78 -18.86 -9.09
C ARG A 246 -10.61 -19.58 -8.43
N LEU A 247 -9.53 -18.85 -8.11
CA LEU A 247 -8.35 -19.42 -7.46
C LEU A 247 -8.70 -20.08 -6.13
N LEU A 248 -9.55 -19.45 -5.32
CA LEU A 248 -10.00 -20.03 -4.05
C LEU A 248 -10.94 -21.23 -4.23
N GLN A 249 -11.74 -21.26 -5.30
CA GLN A 249 -12.54 -22.45 -5.65
C GLN A 249 -11.65 -23.63 -6.06
N GLU A 250 -10.48 -23.37 -6.64
CA GLU A 250 -9.52 -24.38 -7.10
C GLU A 250 -8.51 -24.79 -6.00
N ASP A 251 -8.26 -23.94 -5.01
CA ASP A 251 -7.29 -24.19 -3.93
C ASP A 251 -7.75 -25.30 -2.96
N GLU A 252 -7.07 -26.45 -2.95
CA GLU A 252 -7.45 -27.61 -2.12
C GLU A 252 -7.49 -27.32 -0.62
N GLN A 253 -6.73 -26.33 -0.13
CA GLN A 253 -6.72 -25.95 1.29
C GLN A 253 -7.90 -25.06 1.67
N THR A 254 -8.59 -24.47 0.71
CA THR A 254 -9.79 -23.66 0.95
C THR A 254 -11.03 -24.54 0.92
N GLU A 255 -11.83 -24.53 1.98
CA GLU A 255 -13.14 -25.20 2.06
C GLU A 255 -14.30 -24.20 2.04
N VAL A 256 -14.10 -23.00 2.60
CA VAL A 256 -15.10 -21.93 2.66
C VAL A 256 -14.48 -20.63 2.18
N ILE A 257 -15.22 -19.86 1.39
CA ILE A 257 -14.75 -18.57 0.86
C ILE A 257 -15.52 -17.44 1.52
N VAL A 258 -14.83 -16.38 1.93
CA VAL A 258 -15.43 -15.12 2.35
C VAL A 258 -15.10 -14.03 1.34
N LEU A 259 -16.12 -13.41 0.76
CA LEU A 259 -15.99 -12.22 -0.07
C LEU A 259 -16.31 -10.98 0.77
N VAL A 260 -15.38 -10.03 0.87
CA VAL A 260 -15.58 -8.79 1.65
C VAL A 260 -15.32 -7.54 0.82
N SER A 261 -16.27 -6.61 0.81
CA SER A 261 -16.10 -5.33 0.11
C SER A 261 -17.10 -4.28 0.59
N LYS A 262 -16.89 -3.02 0.17
CA LYS A 262 -17.94 -1.99 0.20
C LYS A 262 -19.06 -2.35 -0.80
N PRO A 263 -20.25 -1.73 -0.72
CA PRO A 263 -21.34 -2.04 -1.63
C PRO A 263 -20.90 -1.79 -3.08
N PRO A 264 -20.93 -2.82 -3.95
CA PRO A 264 -20.49 -2.72 -5.33
C PRO A 264 -21.53 -1.99 -6.21
N ALA A 265 -21.14 -1.66 -7.44
CA ALA A 265 -22.12 -1.24 -8.45
C ALA A 265 -23.16 -2.37 -8.70
N PRO A 266 -24.46 -2.09 -8.87
CA PRO A 266 -25.49 -3.13 -8.93
C PRO A 266 -25.24 -4.23 -9.97
N ALA A 267 -24.83 -3.87 -11.19
CA ALA A 267 -24.53 -4.84 -12.25
C ALA A 267 -23.28 -5.70 -11.95
N VAL A 268 -22.30 -5.13 -11.25
CA VAL A 268 -21.10 -5.86 -10.80
C VAL A 268 -21.45 -6.81 -9.67
N ALA A 269 -22.31 -6.37 -8.73
CA ALA A 269 -22.82 -7.20 -7.65
C ALA A 269 -23.47 -8.47 -8.19
N GLU A 270 -24.37 -8.33 -9.15
CA GLU A 270 -25.08 -9.44 -9.78
C GLU A 270 -24.10 -10.44 -10.42
N ARG A 271 -23.14 -9.95 -11.19
CA ARG A 271 -22.12 -10.80 -11.82
C ARG A 271 -21.28 -11.57 -10.80
N VAL A 272 -20.82 -10.88 -9.74
CA VAL A 272 -20.00 -11.48 -8.67
C VAL A 272 -20.80 -12.54 -7.91
N LEU A 273 -22.05 -12.23 -7.55
CA LEU A 273 -22.95 -13.18 -6.86
C LEU A 273 -23.24 -14.41 -7.73
N GLN A 274 -23.50 -14.22 -9.03
CA GLN A 274 -23.70 -15.33 -9.97
C GLN A 274 -22.48 -16.27 -10.05
N VAL A 275 -21.26 -15.73 -9.93
CA VAL A 275 -20.04 -16.56 -9.88
C VAL A 275 -19.90 -17.24 -8.52
N ALA A 276 -20.20 -16.54 -7.43
CA ALA A 276 -20.14 -17.08 -6.08
C ALA A 276 -21.06 -18.30 -5.90
N VAL A 277 -22.30 -18.26 -6.44
CA VAL A 277 -23.27 -19.37 -6.30
C VAL A 277 -22.99 -20.56 -7.22
N LYS A 278 -22.23 -20.37 -8.31
CA LYS A 278 -21.90 -21.45 -9.27
C LYS A 278 -20.75 -22.34 -8.80
N GLY A 279 -20.00 -21.91 -7.79
CA GLY A 279 -18.86 -22.64 -7.24
C GLY A 279 -19.24 -23.91 -6.49
N LYS A 280 -18.24 -24.75 -6.20
CA LYS A 280 -18.43 -25.98 -5.41
C LYS A 280 -18.34 -25.71 -3.90
N LYS A 281 -17.58 -24.69 -3.52
CA LYS A 281 -17.35 -24.30 -2.12
C LYS A 281 -18.31 -23.20 -1.71
N PRO A 282 -18.86 -23.24 -0.48
CA PRO A 282 -19.73 -22.19 0.04
C PRO A 282 -19.00 -20.84 0.05
N VAL A 283 -19.72 -19.80 -0.37
CA VAL A 283 -19.23 -18.42 -0.40
C VAL A 283 -20.10 -17.55 0.52
N ILE A 284 -19.49 -16.94 1.52
CA ILE A 284 -20.11 -15.97 2.42
C ILE A 284 -19.80 -14.58 1.89
N VAL A 285 -20.82 -13.79 1.59
CA VAL A 285 -20.67 -12.45 0.99
C VAL A 285 -20.97 -11.37 2.03
N ILE A 286 -20.02 -10.45 2.21
CA ILE A 286 -20.09 -9.34 3.14
C ILE A 286 -19.92 -8.04 2.34
N PHE A 287 -21.04 -7.42 1.99
CA PHE A 287 -21.08 -6.05 1.47
C PHE A 287 -21.34 -5.08 2.62
N VAL A 288 -20.26 -4.50 3.14
CA VAL A 288 -20.28 -3.68 4.36
C VAL A 288 -21.17 -2.45 4.15
N GLY A 289 -22.24 -2.33 4.94
CA GLY A 289 -23.18 -1.22 4.86
C GLY A 289 -24.23 -1.34 3.76
N ALA A 290 -24.34 -2.49 3.08
CA ALA A 290 -25.44 -2.77 2.16
C ALA A 290 -26.72 -3.16 2.92
N ASP A 291 -27.88 -2.88 2.31
CA ASP A 291 -29.16 -3.41 2.77
C ASP A 291 -29.27 -4.90 2.42
N HIS A 292 -29.17 -5.75 3.44
CA HIS A 292 -29.26 -7.20 3.29
C HIS A 292 -30.57 -7.68 2.66
N SER A 293 -31.69 -6.98 2.91
CA SER A 293 -33.00 -7.38 2.38
C SER A 293 -33.12 -7.22 0.86
N ALA A 294 -32.30 -6.34 0.27
CA ALA A 294 -32.20 -6.13 -1.16
C ALA A 294 -31.27 -7.15 -1.85
N LEU A 295 -30.37 -7.78 -1.07
CA LEU A 295 -29.40 -8.77 -1.57
C LEU A 295 -29.97 -10.18 -1.59
N GLU A 296 -30.76 -10.58 -0.59
CA GLU A 296 -31.39 -11.93 -0.55
C GLU A 296 -32.40 -12.20 -1.67
N LYS A 297 -32.88 -11.15 -2.35
CA LYS A 297 -33.83 -11.25 -3.47
C LYS A 297 -33.15 -11.52 -4.82
N ARG A 298 -31.81 -11.57 -4.87
CA ARG A 298 -30.99 -11.71 -6.09
C ARG A 298 -30.26 -13.04 -6.11
#